data_AF-A0A832NCK8-F1
#
_entry.id   AF-A0A832NCK8-F1
#
_cell.length_a   1.000
_cell.length_b   1.000
_cell.length_c   1.000
_cell.angle_alpha   90.00
_cell.angle_beta   90.00
_cell.angle_gamma   90.00
#
_symmetry.space_group_name_H-M   'P 1'
#
loop_
_entity.id
_entity.type
_entity.pdbx_description
1 polymer ?
#
loop_
_entity_poly.entity_id
_entity_poly.type
_entity_poly.pdbx_seq_one_letter_code
_entity_poly.pdbx_strand_id
1 'polypeptide(L)'
;MKKFRIPVFVIVSFAIIIIGIGAYLTLGRKAEFEVSSLTLSKTVAKTGEEVTVSVEVKNVGSASGTYRATLVINGEKAQEKEVKLEPGETRTVTFVIVENANGTYTIEVDKLTKSLKVLTPATFRLSNLAISPSEPEIGQPILISVTVKNVGEVEGTYTLKLKINDATESTRDVTLAGGAAETISFKVTIPATGNYTIDVNGLKSTLKVLKPLPGPFSVVEPEPECISITTTPYFAWQSSKNADKYILEIATSPQFGDAVVYRRELGSDVREHRVDSPLKSLKKYYYRVTAVNERGGTIASNTPNWFTTCLRLPDTVTSLAVSPDGTKAVITYLSEKNIVTVVSLTDPPRIIANLTLPKAARDVAITYDSKYAVIAGPPGYVLDLDTLSIREIVYNIPVKSWGIV
;
A
#
# COMPACT_ATOMS: atom_id res chain seq x y z
N MET A 1 31.29 -55.59 -110.91
CA MET A 1 30.59 -56.84 -111.26
C MET A 1 29.12 -56.68 -110.81
N LYS A 2 28.16 -56.55 -111.73
CA LYS A 2 27.19 -57.60 -112.13
C LYS A 2 26.50 -58.22 -110.88
N LYS A 3 25.18 -58.17 -110.63
CA LYS A 3 23.96 -58.17 -111.47
C LYS A 3 22.77 -57.64 -110.62
N PHE A 4 21.77 -56.87 -111.09
CA PHE A 4 20.76 -57.04 -112.17
C PHE A 4 19.51 -57.89 -111.82
N ARG A 5 18.32 -57.24 -111.88
CA ARG A 5 16.98 -57.66 -112.41
C ARG A 5 15.99 -56.47 -112.20
N ILE A 6 15.66 -55.56 -113.15
CA ILE A 6 14.73 -55.58 -114.33
C ILE A 6 13.39 -56.35 -114.06
N PRO A 7 12.21 -56.01 -114.65
CA PRO A 7 11.42 -54.74 -114.70
C PRO A 7 9.86 -54.87 -114.86
N VAL A 8 9.20 -53.76 -115.27
CA VAL A 8 8.03 -53.61 -116.21
C VAL A 8 6.63 -53.88 -115.60
N PHE A 9 5.53 -53.14 -115.85
CA PHE A 9 5.14 -51.95 -116.63
C PHE A 9 3.80 -51.43 -116.04
N VAL A 10 3.42 -50.19 -116.32
CA VAL A 10 2.21 -49.82 -117.10
C VAL A 10 2.02 -48.30 -116.98
N ILE A 11 2.11 -47.63 -118.12
CA ILE A 11 1.67 -46.25 -118.33
C ILE A 11 0.19 -46.31 -118.68
N VAL A 12 -0.65 -45.60 -117.93
CA VAL A 12 -1.93 -45.09 -118.42
C VAL A 12 -2.05 -43.65 -117.93
N SER A 13 -2.03 -42.72 -118.88
CA SER A 13 -2.29 -41.30 -118.66
C SER A 13 -3.78 -41.07 -118.39
N PHE A 14 -4.10 -40.39 -117.30
CA PHE A 14 -5.39 -39.74 -117.11
C PHE A 14 -5.14 -38.31 -116.61
N ALA A 15 -5.50 -37.33 -117.43
CA ALA A 15 -5.75 -35.98 -116.98
C ALA A 15 -7.10 -35.97 -116.27
N ILE A 16 -7.21 -35.33 -115.10
CA ILE A 16 -8.44 -34.67 -114.61
C ILE A 16 -8.05 -33.74 -113.44
N ILE A 17 -8.21 -32.45 -113.73
CA ILE A 17 -8.86 -31.41 -112.92
C ILE A 17 -8.35 -31.21 -111.48
N ILE A 18 -7.52 -30.18 -111.35
CA ILE A 18 -7.25 -29.46 -110.10
C ILE A 18 -8.55 -28.76 -109.67
N ILE A 19 -9.25 -29.34 -108.69
CA ILE A 19 -10.27 -28.62 -107.91
C ILE A 19 -9.52 -27.96 -106.75
N GLY A 20 -9.41 -26.64 -106.83
CA GLY A 20 -9.02 -25.82 -105.69
C GLY A 20 -10.05 -25.94 -104.58
N ILE A 21 -9.58 -26.33 -103.39
CA ILE A 21 -10.26 -26.03 -102.12
C ILE A 21 -9.25 -25.28 -101.27
N GLY A 22 -9.01 -24.03 -101.67
CA GLY A 22 -8.57 -23.01 -100.74
C GLY A 22 -9.77 -22.62 -99.90
N ALA A 23 -10.05 -23.39 -98.84
CA ALA A 23 -10.87 -22.89 -97.75
C ALA A 23 -10.05 -21.77 -97.07
N TYR A 24 -10.14 -20.54 -97.58
CA TYR A 24 -9.77 -19.37 -96.82
C TYR A 24 -10.72 -19.31 -95.63
N LEU A 25 -10.27 -19.84 -94.49
CA LEU A 25 -10.81 -19.45 -93.19
C LEU A 25 -10.69 -17.93 -93.11
N THR A 26 -11.81 -17.23 -93.33
CA THR A 26 -11.93 -15.82 -92.97
C THR A 26 -12.05 -15.76 -91.45
N LEU A 27 -10.91 -15.92 -90.76
CA LEU A 27 -10.81 -15.59 -89.34
C LEU A 27 -11.09 -14.09 -89.23
N GLY A 28 -12.29 -13.72 -88.79
CA GLY A 28 -12.67 -12.32 -88.60
C GLY A 28 -11.67 -11.62 -87.68
N ARG A 29 -11.23 -10.41 -88.05
CA ARG A 29 -10.36 -9.61 -87.18
C ARG A 29 -11.10 -9.32 -85.88
N LYS A 30 -10.58 -9.82 -84.76
CA LYS A 30 -11.19 -9.67 -83.43
C LYS A 30 -10.14 -9.10 -82.47
N ALA A 31 -10.57 -8.21 -81.58
CA ALA A 31 -9.76 -7.80 -80.43
C ALA A 31 -9.85 -8.89 -79.36
N GLU A 32 -8.71 -9.29 -78.81
CA GLU A 32 -8.60 -10.29 -77.76
C GLU A 32 -7.57 -9.78 -76.76
N PHE A 33 -7.92 -9.77 -75.48
CA PHE A 33 -7.11 -9.13 -74.44
C PHE A 33 -6.61 -10.16 -73.46
N GLU A 34 -5.31 -10.08 -73.17
CA GLU A 34 -4.66 -10.83 -72.11
C GLU A 34 -4.29 -9.86 -70.99
N VAL A 35 -4.65 -10.22 -69.77
CA VAL A 35 -4.39 -9.44 -68.56
C VAL A 35 -3.33 -10.15 -67.74
N SER A 36 -2.26 -9.45 -67.39
CA SER A 36 -1.12 -10.00 -66.66
C SER A 36 -0.61 -9.04 -65.60
N SER A 37 0.31 -9.51 -64.76
CA SER A 37 1.16 -8.65 -63.92
C SER A 37 0.40 -7.75 -62.92
N LEU A 38 -0.63 -8.26 -62.24
CA LEU A 38 -1.28 -7.52 -61.15
C LEU A 38 -0.29 -7.26 -60.00
N THR A 39 -0.04 -5.98 -59.72
CA THR A 39 0.89 -5.51 -58.70
C THR A 39 0.25 -4.45 -57.80
N LEU A 40 0.72 -4.38 -56.56
CA LEU A 40 0.35 -3.36 -55.60
C LEU A 40 1.62 -2.58 -55.24
N SER A 41 1.53 -1.26 -55.08
CA SER A 41 2.67 -0.46 -54.58
C SER A 41 3.11 -0.87 -53.18
N LYS A 42 2.20 -1.43 -52.38
CA LYS A 42 2.44 -2.07 -51.09
C LYS A 42 1.40 -3.14 -50.81
N THR A 43 1.82 -4.20 -50.13
CA THR A 43 0.94 -5.29 -49.67
C THR A 43 0.48 -5.10 -48.21
N VAL A 44 1.08 -4.14 -47.51
CA VAL A 44 0.71 -3.72 -46.15
C VAL A 44 0.60 -2.19 -46.13
N ALA A 45 -0.49 -1.66 -45.59
CA ALA A 45 -0.77 -0.22 -45.53
C ALA A 45 -1.37 0.18 -44.17
N LYS A 46 -1.25 1.47 -43.80
CA LYS A 46 -2.04 2.06 -42.71
C LYS A 46 -3.43 2.46 -43.20
N THR A 47 -4.36 2.63 -42.28
CA THR A 47 -5.68 3.19 -42.58
C THR A 47 -5.56 4.56 -43.25
N GLY A 48 -6.30 4.78 -44.33
CA GLY A 48 -6.30 6.03 -45.10
C GLY A 48 -5.10 6.21 -46.04
N GLU A 49 -4.20 5.23 -46.12
CA GLU A 49 -3.02 5.31 -46.98
C GLU A 49 -3.34 4.89 -48.42
N GLU A 50 -2.91 5.69 -49.40
CA GLU A 50 -3.13 5.40 -50.83
C GLU A 50 -2.29 4.20 -51.29
N VAL A 51 -2.93 3.22 -51.93
CA VAL A 51 -2.29 2.07 -52.58
C VAL A 51 -2.56 2.14 -54.08
N THR A 52 -1.50 2.04 -54.88
CA THR A 52 -1.61 1.98 -56.34
C THR A 52 -1.71 0.53 -56.77
N VAL A 53 -2.76 0.20 -57.50
CA VAL A 53 -2.98 -1.10 -58.15
C VAL A 53 -2.62 -0.96 -59.62
N SER A 54 -1.72 -1.79 -60.13
CA SER A 54 -1.29 -1.75 -61.53
C SER A 54 -1.49 -3.12 -62.18
N VAL A 55 -2.01 -3.13 -63.39
CA VAL A 55 -2.18 -4.35 -64.20
C VAL A 55 -1.75 -4.08 -65.64
N GLU A 56 -1.16 -5.07 -66.30
CA GLU A 56 -0.80 -4.99 -67.72
C GLU A 56 -1.91 -5.61 -68.56
N VAL A 57 -2.31 -4.90 -69.61
CA VAL A 57 -3.31 -5.36 -70.58
C VAL A 57 -2.67 -5.34 -71.96
N LYS A 58 -2.63 -6.51 -72.60
CA LYS A 58 -2.10 -6.68 -73.96
C LYS A 58 -3.22 -7.08 -74.92
N ASN A 59 -3.33 -6.40 -76.05
CA ASN A 59 -4.19 -6.86 -77.14
C ASN A 59 -3.44 -7.91 -77.97
N VAL A 60 -3.78 -9.18 -77.77
CA VAL A 60 -3.24 -10.32 -78.52
C VAL A 60 -4.05 -10.63 -79.77
N GLY A 61 -5.16 -9.93 -79.98
CA GLY A 61 -6.01 -10.03 -81.18
C GLY A 61 -5.45 -9.29 -82.38
N SER A 62 -6.15 -9.42 -83.51
CA SER A 62 -5.79 -8.84 -84.81
C SER A 62 -6.57 -7.56 -85.18
N ALA A 63 -7.43 -7.07 -84.28
CA ALA A 63 -8.16 -5.81 -84.40
C ALA A 63 -7.92 -4.88 -83.20
N SER A 64 -7.99 -3.57 -83.43
CA SER A 64 -8.07 -2.56 -82.36
C SER A 64 -9.35 -2.76 -81.54
N GLY A 65 -9.29 -2.55 -80.23
CA GLY A 65 -10.45 -2.65 -79.36
C GLY A 65 -10.27 -1.91 -78.04
N THR A 66 -11.38 -1.75 -77.31
CA THR A 66 -11.39 -1.15 -75.97
C THR A 66 -11.53 -2.26 -74.94
N TYR A 67 -10.56 -2.35 -74.03
CA TYR A 67 -10.64 -3.18 -72.85
C TYR A 67 -11.13 -2.37 -71.65
N ARG A 68 -12.04 -2.94 -70.85
CA ARG A 68 -12.62 -2.32 -69.67
C ARG A 68 -12.09 -3.03 -68.43
N ALA A 69 -11.05 -2.47 -67.83
CA ALA A 69 -10.46 -3.00 -66.61
C ALA A 69 -11.37 -2.65 -65.43
N THR A 70 -11.93 -3.67 -64.77
CA THR A 70 -12.75 -3.53 -63.56
C THR A 70 -11.91 -3.91 -62.35
N LEU A 71 -11.77 -2.98 -61.40
CA LEU A 71 -11.19 -3.25 -60.10
C LEU A 71 -12.28 -3.70 -59.14
N VAL A 72 -12.07 -4.85 -58.51
CA VAL A 72 -12.97 -5.43 -57.51
C VAL A 72 -12.21 -5.52 -56.19
N ILE A 73 -12.86 -5.14 -55.10
CA ILE A 73 -12.34 -5.23 -53.72
C ILE A 73 -13.34 -6.05 -52.91
N ASN A 74 -12.88 -7.15 -52.32
CA ASN A 74 -13.72 -8.08 -51.53
C ASN A 74 -14.99 -8.56 -52.28
N GLY A 75 -14.88 -8.74 -53.60
CA GLY A 75 -16.00 -9.17 -54.45
C GLY A 75 -16.93 -8.04 -54.92
N GLU A 76 -16.75 -6.81 -54.46
CA GLU A 76 -17.53 -5.65 -54.90
C GLU A 76 -16.75 -4.79 -55.90
N LYS A 77 -17.41 -4.36 -56.98
CA LYS A 77 -16.80 -3.48 -57.98
C LYS A 77 -16.49 -2.11 -57.34
N ALA A 78 -15.20 -1.78 -57.25
CA ALA A 78 -14.71 -0.54 -56.66
C ALA A 78 -14.50 0.57 -57.70
N GLN A 79 -13.82 0.26 -58.80
CA GLN A 79 -13.49 1.23 -59.87
C GLN A 79 -13.48 0.56 -61.24
N GLU A 80 -13.53 1.36 -62.30
CA GLU A 80 -13.44 0.89 -63.69
C GLU A 80 -12.70 1.91 -64.55
N LYS A 81 -11.84 1.42 -65.45
CA LYS A 81 -11.14 2.24 -66.44
C LYS A 81 -11.14 1.54 -67.79
N GLU A 82 -11.37 2.31 -68.84
CA GLU A 82 -11.28 1.84 -70.22
C GLU A 82 -9.95 2.21 -70.85
N VAL A 83 -9.39 1.28 -71.62
CA VAL A 83 -8.16 1.48 -72.39
C VAL A 83 -8.34 0.94 -73.80
N LYS A 84 -8.09 1.78 -74.80
CA LYS A 84 -8.07 1.36 -76.21
C LYS A 84 -6.66 0.89 -76.59
N LEU A 85 -6.56 -0.26 -77.24
CA LEU A 85 -5.28 -0.89 -77.61
C LEU A 85 -5.31 -1.33 -79.07
N GLU A 86 -4.26 -0.98 -79.81
CA GLU A 86 -3.99 -1.51 -81.14
C GLU A 86 -3.49 -2.97 -81.08
N PRO A 87 -3.55 -3.76 -82.17
CA PRO A 87 -3.03 -5.12 -82.20
C PRO A 87 -1.57 -5.20 -81.74
N GLY A 88 -1.27 -6.07 -80.78
CA GLY A 88 0.06 -6.25 -80.19
C GLY A 88 0.46 -5.20 -79.15
N GLU A 89 -0.35 -4.15 -78.93
CA GLU A 89 -0.07 -3.10 -77.95
C GLU A 89 -0.29 -3.61 -76.52
N THR A 90 0.62 -3.24 -75.62
CA THR A 90 0.49 -3.45 -74.16
C THR A 90 0.41 -2.10 -73.48
N ARG A 91 -0.54 -1.91 -72.56
CA ARG A 91 -0.58 -0.75 -71.66
C ARG A 91 -0.77 -1.17 -70.21
N THR A 92 -0.20 -0.40 -69.30
CA THR A 92 -0.46 -0.53 -67.86
C THR A 92 -1.67 0.30 -67.48
N VAL A 93 -2.65 -0.31 -66.84
CA VAL A 93 -3.79 0.38 -66.22
C VAL A 93 -3.55 0.49 -64.73
N THR A 94 -3.71 1.70 -64.18
CA THR A 94 -3.49 1.98 -62.75
C THR A 94 -4.76 2.44 -62.07
N PHE A 95 -4.97 2.01 -60.82
CA PHE A 95 -6.02 2.47 -59.92
C PHE A 95 -5.38 2.94 -58.61
N VAL A 96 -6.04 3.86 -57.91
CA VAL A 96 -5.63 4.29 -56.57
C VAL A 96 -6.77 3.97 -55.62
N ILE A 97 -6.47 3.21 -54.56
CA ILE A 97 -7.43 2.82 -53.53
C ILE A 97 -6.99 3.34 -52.16
N VAL A 98 -7.97 3.62 -51.30
CA VAL A 98 -7.77 4.09 -49.92
C VAL A 98 -8.72 3.33 -49.02
N GLU A 99 -8.18 2.50 -48.14
CA GLU A 99 -8.97 1.72 -47.20
C GLU A 99 -8.99 2.36 -45.82
N ASN A 100 -10.20 2.64 -45.32
CA ASN A 100 -10.42 3.38 -44.07
C ASN A 100 -10.75 2.47 -42.87
N ALA A 101 -10.72 1.15 -43.06
CA ALA A 101 -10.83 0.17 -41.99
C ALA A 101 -9.60 -0.76 -42.00
N ASN A 102 -9.25 -1.28 -40.83
CA ASN A 102 -8.24 -2.33 -40.73
C ASN A 102 -8.83 -3.67 -41.20
N GLY A 103 -7.98 -4.56 -41.70
CA GLY A 103 -8.42 -5.85 -42.21
C GLY A 103 -7.55 -6.35 -43.35
N THR A 104 -7.99 -7.46 -43.96
CA THR A 104 -7.38 -7.99 -45.18
C THR A 104 -8.36 -7.81 -46.32
N TYR A 105 -7.88 -7.22 -47.40
CA TYR A 105 -8.66 -6.90 -48.60
C TYR A 105 -8.17 -7.73 -49.76
N THR A 106 -9.08 -8.39 -50.46
CA THR A 106 -8.79 -9.09 -51.70
C THR A 106 -8.99 -8.12 -52.86
N ILE A 107 -7.92 -7.85 -53.59
CA ILE A 107 -7.87 -6.95 -54.74
C ILE A 107 -7.85 -7.78 -56.02
N GLU A 108 -8.83 -7.55 -56.90
CA GLU A 108 -8.99 -8.34 -58.12
C GLU A 108 -9.12 -7.44 -59.35
N VAL A 109 -8.46 -7.84 -60.44
CA VAL A 109 -8.67 -7.28 -61.77
C VAL A 109 -8.69 -8.45 -62.76
N ASP A 110 -9.82 -8.62 -63.46
CA ASP A 110 -10.10 -9.82 -64.26
C ASP A 110 -9.97 -11.11 -63.41
N LYS A 111 -9.09 -12.05 -63.77
CA LYS A 111 -8.86 -13.30 -63.02
C LYS A 111 -7.70 -13.24 -62.03
N LEU A 112 -7.02 -12.10 -61.95
CA LEU A 112 -5.84 -11.93 -61.10
C LEU A 112 -6.24 -11.41 -59.72
N THR A 113 -5.64 -11.98 -58.67
CA THR A 113 -5.95 -11.62 -57.28
C THR A 113 -4.67 -11.28 -56.50
N LYS A 114 -4.73 -10.24 -55.66
CA LYS A 114 -3.71 -9.89 -54.66
C LYS A 114 -4.37 -9.61 -53.31
N SER A 115 -3.60 -9.70 -52.24
CA SER A 115 -4.06 -9.38 -50.88
C SER A 115 -3.37 -8.11 -50.39
N LEU A 116 -4.15 -7.20 -49.82
CA LEU A 116 -3.70 -5.99 -49.14
C LEU A 116 -4.10 -6.10 -47.65
N LYS A 117 -3.11 -6.06 -46.75
CA LYS A 117 -3.37 -5.96 -45.31
C LYS A 117 -3.34 -4.51 -44.86
N VAL A 118 -4.44 -4.03 -44.27
CA VAL A 118 -4.51 -2.71 -43.64
C VAL A 118 -4.38 -2.87 -42.14
N LEU A 119 -3.34 -2.27 -41.56
CA LEU A 119 -2.97 -2.47 -40.16
C LEU A 119 -3.95 -1.82 -39.18
N THR A 120 -4.13 -2.47 -38.03
CA THR A 120 -4.94 -1.93 -36.93
C THR A 120 -4.26 -0.69 -36.32
N PRO A 121 -4.91 0.49 -36.27
CA PRO A 121 -4.33 1.69 -35.67
C PRO A 121 -3.95 1.50 -34.19
N ALA A 122 -3.00 2.30 -33.71
CA ALA A 122 -2.59 2.29 -32.31
C ALA A 122 -3.80 2.53 -31.38
N THR A 123 -4.01 1.62 -30.45
CA THR A 123 -5.07 1.70 -29.44
C THR A 123 -4.48 1.26 -28.11
N PHE A 124 -4.66 2.03 -27.05
CA PHE A 124 -3.96 1.79 -25.78
C PHE A 124 -4.87 1.24 -24.71
N ARG A 125 -4.36 0.29 -23.94
CA ARG A 125 -5.01 -0.24 -22.74
C ARG A 125 -4.07 -0.13 -21.54
N LEU A 126 -4.62 0.35 -20.43
CA LEU A 126 -3.92 0.44 -19.15
C LEU A 126 -4.28 -0.76 -18.28
N SER A 127 -3.33 -1.20 -17.46
CA SER A 127 -3.51 -2.30 -16.50
C SER A 127 -2.49 -2.19 -15.36
N ASN A 128 -2.64 -3.02 -14.34
CA ASN A 128 -1.67 -3.18 -13.24
C ASN A 128 -1.29 -1.87 -12.54
N LEU A 129 -2.28 -1.03 -12.17
CA LEU A 129 -2.01 0.11 -11.30
C LEU A 129 -1.53 -0.40 -9.94
N ALA A 130 -0.32 -0.05 -9.56
CA ALA A 130 0.27 -0.39 -8.28
C ALA A 130 0.87 0.85 -7.61
N ILE A 131 0.83 0.86 -6.29
CA ILE A 131 1.37 1.94 -5.45
C ILE A 131 2.32 1.29 -4.44
N SER A 132 3.56 1.78 -4.39
CA SER A 132 4.58 1.27 -3.47
C SER A 132 5.31 2.41 -2.76
N PRO A 133 5.36 2.41 -1.42
CA PRO A 133 4.66 1.50 -0.50
C PRO A 133 3.13 1.74 -0.50
N SER A 134 2.36 0.75 -0.02
CA SER A 134 0.89 0.85 0.08
C SER A 134 0.39 1.73 1.24
N GLU A 135 1.23 1.92 2.27
CA GLU A 135 0.95 2.77 3.44
C GLU A 135 2.16 3.67 3.74
N PRO A 136 2.41 4.68 2.89
CA PRO A 136 3.52 5.61 3.06
C PRO A 136 3.34 6.52 4.28
N GLU A 137 4.47 6.98 4.80
CA GLU A 137 4.52 8.09 5.75
C GLU A 137 4.46 9.43 5.01
N ILE A 138 3.94 10.46 5.69
CA ILE A 138 3.97 11.84 5.21
C ILE A 138 5.39 12.23 4.74
N GLY A 139 5.49 12.82 3.55
CA GLY A 139 6.78 13.22 2.97
C GLY A 139 7.62 12.07 2.41
N GLN A 140 7.21 10.81 2.55
CA GLN A 140 7.89 9.66 1.94
C GLN A 140 7.62 9.64 0.42
N PRO A 141 8.64 9.44 -0.43
CA PRO A 141 8.42 9.26 -1.86
C PRO A 141 7.73 7.92 -2.12
N ILE A 142 6.69 7.95 -2.93
CA ILE A 142 5.96 6.77 -3.41
C ILE A 142 6.15 6.59 -4.91
N LEU A 143 6.06 5.34 -5.35
CA LEU A 143 6.05 4.94 -6.75
C LEU A 143 4.65 4.49 -7.14
N ILE A 144 4.08 5.17 -8.12
CA ILE A 144 2.81 4.80 -8.75
C ILE A 144 3.16 4.25 -10.13
N SER A 145 2.94 2.95 -10.34
CA SER A 145 3.24 2.29 -11.61
C SER A 145 1.97 1.85 -12.32
N VAL A 146 2.00 1.88 -13.66
CA VAL A 146 0.93 1.40 -14.53
C VAL A 146 1.54 0.75 -15.78
N THR A 147 0.96 -0.34 -16.24
CA THR A 147 1.34 -0.96 -17.51
C THR A 147 0.48 -0.41 -18.64
N VAL A 148 1.11 0.15 -19.67
CA VAL A 148 0.49 0.62 -20.91
C VAL A 148 0.80 -0.39 -22.01
N LYS A 149 -0.24 -0.89 -22.70
CA LYS A 149 -0.10 -1.77 -23.85
C LYS A 149 -0.74 -1.15 -25.08
N ASN A 150 0.00 -1.07 -26.18
CA ASN A 150 -0.56 -0.81 -27.50
C ASN A 150 -1.15 -2.13 -28.04
N VAL A 151 -2.47 -2.21 -28.15
CA VAL A 151 -3.18 -3.37 -28.70
C VAL A 151 -3.42 -3.28 -30.21
N GLY A 152 -3.00 -2.18 -30.84
CA GLY A 152 -2.94 -2.03 -32.29
C GLY A 152 -1.67 -2.64 -32.89
N GLU A 153 -1.56 -2.57 -34.21
CA GLU A 153 -0.42 -3.06 -34.99
C GLU A 153 0.53 -1.93 -35.43
N VAL A 154 0.05 -0.69 -35.38
CA VAL A 154 0.84 0.51 -35.74
C VAL A 154 1.40 1.15 -34.47
N GLU A 155 2.61 1.71 -34.58
CA GLU A 155 3.17 2.57 -33.53
C GLU A 155 2.30 3.79 -33.28
N GLY A 156 2.19 4.18 -32.01
CA GLY A 156 1.54 5.44 -31.63
C GLY A 156 2.05 5.96 -30.30
N THR A 157 1.64 7.17 -29.98
CA THR A 157 1.95 7.84 -28.72
C THR A 157 0.69 7.97 -27.87
N TYR A 158 0.84 7.71 -26.57
CA TYR A 158 -0.21 7.85 -25.56
C TYR A 158 0.25 8.78 -24.43
N THR A 159 -0.56 9.75 -24.07
CA THR A 159 -0.28 10.65 -22.95
C THR A 159 -0.90 10.11 -21.67
N LEU A 160 -0.04 9.64 -20.76
CA LEU A 160 -0.44 9.34 -19.38
C LEU A 160 -0.58 10.64 -18.59
N LYS A 161 -1.59 10.69 -17.74
CA LYS A 161 -1.92 11.77 -16.83
C LYS A 161 -2.22 11.17 -15.46
N LEU A 162 -1.28 11.36 -14.54
CA LEU A 162 -1.47 11.04 -13.13
C LEU A 162 -2.23 12.18 -12.47
N LYS A 163 -3.32 11.84 -11.79
CA LYS A 163 -4.08 12.75 -10.93
C LYS A 163 -4.08 12.25 -9.49
N ILE A 164 -4.01 13.21 -8.57
CA ILE A 164 -4.17 12.99 -7.13
C ILE A 164 -5.33 13.88 -6.68
N ASN A 165 -6.41 13.29 -6.15
CA ASN A 165 -7.65 13.99 -5.80
C ASN A 165 -8.18 14.86 -6.95
N ASP A 166 -8.27 14.26 -8.14
CA ASP A 166 -8.70 14.88 -9.42
C ASP A 166 -7.81 16.00 -9.97
N ALA A 167 -6.86 16.53 -9.19
CA ALA A 167 -5.85 17.47 -9.65
C ALA A 167 -4.77 16.74 -10.46
N THR A 168 -4.37 17.29 -11.61
CA THR A 168 -3.29 16.72 -12.43
C THR A 168 -1.95 16.98 -11.77
N GLU A 169 -1.26 15.91 -11.39
CA GLU A 169 0.05 15.96 -10.74
C GLU A 169 1.19 15.85 -11.77
N SER A 170 1.04 14.96 -12.74
CA SER A 170 2.08 14.71 -13.75
C SER A 170 1.49 14.21 -15.05
N THR A 171 2.20 14.48 -16.14
CA THR A 171 1.89 13.95 -17.47
C THR A 171 3.14 13.38 -18.10
N ARG A 172 3.00 12.26 -18.82
CA ARG A 172 4.11 11.62 -19.52
C ARG A 172 3.62 10.98 -20.82
N ASP A 173 4.27 11.31 -21.92
CA ASP A 173 4.04 10.64 -23.20
C ASP A 173 4.82 9.33 -23.27
N VAL A 174 4.19 8.31 -23.83
CA VAL A 174 4.80 7.01 -24.12
C VAL A 174 4.52 6.63 -25.57
N THR A 175 5.57 6.31 -26.32
CA THR A 175 5.46 5.86 -27.71
C THR A 175 5.74 4.37 -27.77
N LEU A 176 4.78 3.58 -28.24
CA LEU A 176 4.87 2.12 -28.30
C LEU A 176 4.58 1.61 -29.70
N ALA A 177 5.45 0.74 -30.20
CA ALA A 177 5.17 -0.08 -31.38
C ALA A 177 3.91 -0.95 -31.19
N GLY A 178 3.35 -1.45 -32.29
CA GLY A 178 2.19 -2.34 -32.25
C GLY A 178 2.45 -3.58 -31.37
N GLY A 179 1.49 -3.94 -30.54
CA GLY A 179 1.58 -5.07 -29.60
C GLY A 179 2.51 -4.88 -28.40
N ALA A 180 3.34 -3.83 -28.37
CA ALA A 180 4.29 -3.59 -27.29
C ALA A 180 3.59 -3.14 -26.00
N ALA A 181 4.23 -3.42 -24.87
CA ALA A 181 3.79 -2.98 -23.55
C ALA A 181 4.98 -2.46 -22.74
N GLU A 182 4.75 -1.40 -21.96
CA GLU A 182 5.74 -0.80 -21.08
C GLU A 182 5.10 -0.49 -19.72
N THR A 183 5.86 -0.63 -18.63
CA THR A 183 5.42 -0.20 -17.31
C THR A 183 6.04 1.15 -16.97
N ILE A 184 5.19 2.14 -16.76
CA ILE A 184 5.57 3.51 -16.47
C ILE A 184 5.37 3.77 -14.98
N SER A 185 6.37 4.39 -14.36
CA SER A 185 6.33 4.77 -12.94
C SER A 185 6.43 6.28 -12.77
N PHE A 186 5.59 6.80 -11.89
CA PHE A 186 5.63 8.18 -11.39
C PHE A 186 6.13 8.17 -9.95
N LYS A 187 7.10 9.04 -9.65
CA LYS A 187 7.56 9.25 -8.28
C LYS A 187 6.91 10.52 -7.75
N VAL A 188 6.14 10.40 -6.68
CA VAL A 188 5.45 11.54 -6.04
C VAL A 188 5.68 11.54 -4.55
N THR A 189 5.49 12.69 -3.91
CA THR A 189 5.58 12.83 -2.46
C THR A 189 4.35 13.57 -1.97
N ILE A 190 3.66 13.02 -0.97
CA ILE A 190 2.43 13.61 -0.43
C ILE A 190 2.75 14.38 0.86
N PRO A 191 2.46 15.69 0.94
CA PRO A 191 2.93 16.55 2.03
C PRO A 191 2.02 16.54 3.26
N ALA A 192 0.91 15.80 3.25
CA ALA A 192 -0.04 15.73 4.36
C ALA A 192 -0.56 14.31 4.55
N THR A 193 -1.04 14.02 5.76
CA THR A 193 -1.74 12.77 6.08
C THR A 193 -3.17 12.80 5.57
N GLY A 194 -3.73 11.63 5.27
CA GLY A 194 -5.11 11.51 4.84
C GLY A 194 -5.32 10.43 3.79
N ASN A 195 -6.54 10.38 3.25
CA ASN A 195 -6.90 9.49 2.15
C ASN A 195 -6.83 10.25 0.84
N TYR A 196 -6.21 9.63 -0.16
CA TYR A 196 -6.00 10.19 -1.50
C TYR A 196 -6.55 9.25 -2.56
N THR A 197 -7.16 9.82 -3.60
CA THR A 197 -7.55 9.09 -4.81
C THR A 197 -6.46 9.26 -5.85
N ILE A 198 -5.88 8.15 -6.28
CA ILE A 198 -4.92 8.08 -7.37
C ILE A 198 -5.66 7.66 -8.64
N ASP A 199 -5.52 8.43 -9.71
CA ASP A 199 -6.12 8.16 -11.01
C ASP A 199 -5.06 8.29 -12.10
N VAL A 200 -4.88 7.24 -12.89
CA VAL A 200 -4.07 7.28 -14.12
C VAL A 200 -4.98 6.97 -15.32
N ASN A 201 -5.38 8.01 -16.04
CA ASN A 201 -6.29 7.96 -17.20
C ASN A 201 -7.55 7.07 -17.00
N GLY A 202 -8.14 7.12 -15.81
CA GLY A 202 -9.38 6.39 -15.45
C GLY A 202 -9.14 5.13 -14.62
N LEU A 203 -7.91 4.63 -14.51
CA LEU A 203 -7.58 3.53 -13.59
C LEU A 203 -7.36 4.12 -12.19
N LYS A 204 -8.25 3.79 -11.26
CA LYS A 204 -8.31 4.41 -9.93
C LYS A 204 -7.86 3.47 -8.81
N SER A 205 -7.22 4.04 -7.79
CA SER A 205 -6.90 3.40 -6.53
C SER A 205 -6.94 4.41 -5.38
N THR A 206 -6.98 3.94 -4.14
CA THR A 206 -6.97 4.78 -2.93
C THR A 206 -5.67 4.57 -2.16
N LEU A 207 -5.15 5.64 -1.56
CA LEU A 207 -3.93 5.63 -0.77
C LEU A 207 -4.16 6.33 0.57
N LYS A 208 -3.83 5.67 1.68
CA LYS A 208 -3.82 6.30 3.00
C LYS A 208 -2.38 6.67 3.39
N VAL A 209 -2.14 7.96 3.65
CA VAL A 209 -0.86 8.50 4.10
C VAL A 209 -0.95 8.78 5.60
N LEU A 210 0.01 8.26 6.38
CA LEU A 210 0.02 8.34 7.85
C LEU A 210 1.19 9.19 8.36
N LYS A 211 1.12 9.64 9.62
CA LYS A 211 2.32 10.13 10.32
C LYS A 211 3.26 8.95 10.60
N PRO A 212 4.57 9.18 10.78
CA PRO A 212 5.46 8.17 11.36
C PRO A 212 5.01 7.81 12.77
N LEU A 213 5.48 6.68 13.31
CA LEU A 213 5.26 6.34 14.72
C LEU A 213 5.68 7.50 15.64
N PRO A 214 5.05 7.65 16.82
CA PRO A 214 5.48 8.62 17.80
C PRO A 214 6.98 8.46 18.12
N GLY A 215 7.72 9.56 18.22
CA GLY A 215 9.15 9.54 18.48
C GLY A 215 9.50 9.05 19.89
N PRO A 216 10.77 8.68 20.14
CA PRO A 216 11.22 8.30 21.47
C PRO A 216 11.06 9.48 22.45
N PHE A 217 10.74 9.14 23.70
CA PHE A 217 10.63 10.09 24.82
C PHE A 217 10.84 9.32 26.13
N SER A 218 10.98 10.05 27.24
CA SER A 218 11.15 9.48 28.58
C SER A 218 10.22 10.16 29.59
N VAL A 219 9.90 9.42 30.66
CA VAL A 219 9.22 9.97 31.84
C VAL A 219 10.26 10.67 32.73
N VAL A 220 9.92 11.87 33.20
CA VAL A 220 10.74 12.69 34.10
C VAL A 220 10.34 12.44 35.55
N GLU A 221 9.03 12.40 35.83
CA GLU A 221 8.48 12.18 37.17
C GLU A 221 7.42 11.07 37.17
N PRO A 222 7.34 10.25 38.23
CA PRO A 222 8.31 10.16 39.31
C PRO A 222 9.65 9.64 38.80
N GLU A 223 10.74 9.93 39.51
CA GLU A 223 12.01 9.24 39.27
C GLU A 223 11.81 7.71 39.35
N PRO A 224 12.47 6.94 38.47
CA PRO A 224 12.52 5.49 38.57
C PRO A 224 12.79 4.98 39.97
N GLU A 225 12.04 3.96 40.39
CA GLU A 225 12.26 3.27 41.67
C GLU A 225 12.07 4.16 42.91
N CYS A 226 11.41 5.31 42.74
CA CYS A 226 11.19 6.24 43.84
C CYS A 226 10.23 5.66 44.89
N ILE A 227 10.55 5.92 46.15
CA ILE A 227 9.77 5.46 47.30
C ILE A 227 9.02 6.61 47.95
N SER A 228 7.96 6.29 48.69
CA SER A 228 7.22 7.27 49.50
C SER A 228 6.56 8.41 48.71
N ILE A 229 6.09 8.15 47.49
CA ILE A 229 5.31 9.11 46.70
C ILE A 229 3.89 9.26 47.27
N THR A 230 3.27 10.44 47.20
CA THR A 230 1.86 10.61 47.64
C THR A 230 0.89 9.64 46.94
N THR A 231 -0.25 9.32 47.56
CA THR A 231 -1.28 8.45 46.94
C THR A 231 -1.90 9.03 45.67
N THR A 232 -1.68 10.32 45.39
CA THR A 232 -2.03 11.01 44.15
C THR A 232 -0.75 11.42 43.42
N PRO A 233 0.04 10.44 42.92
CA PRO A 233 1.34 10.70 42.32
C PRO A 233 1.24 11.71 41.17
N TYR A 234 2.28 12.54 41.05
CA TYR A 234 2.46 13.46 39.94
C TYR A 234 3.35 12.79 38.90
N PHE A 235 2.93 12.82 37.64
CA PHE A 235 3.69 12.33 36.51
C PHE A 235 4.05 13.49 35.59
N ALA A 236 5.26 13.48 35.06
CA ALA A 236 5.70 14.39 34.01
C ALA A 236 6.58 13.64 33.01
N TRP A 237 6.53 13.99 31.72
CA TRP A 237 7.29 13.33 30.66
C TRP A 237 7.69 14.30 29.56
N GLN A 238 8.70 13.91 28.78
CA GLN A 238 9.16 14.66 27.62
C GLN A 238 8.18 14.58 26.44
N SER A 239 8.26 15.56 25.53
CA SER A 239 7.49 15.50 24.29
C SER A 239 7.96 14.35 23.38
N SER A 240 7.01 13.79 22.64
CA SER A 240 7.21 12.76 21.63
C SER A 240 6.72 13.35 20.31
N LYS A 241 7.58 13.36 19.29
CA LYS A 241 7.22 13.84 17.95
C LYS A 241 6.10 12.97 17.38
N ASN A 242 5.21 13.54 16.58
CA ASN A 242 4.09 12.85 15.92
C ASN A 242 3.06 12.20 16.87
N ALA A 243 3.10 12.46 18.18
CA ALA A 243 2.10 11.98 19.12
C ALA A 243 0.81 12.83 19.01
N ASP A 244 -0.33 12.17 18.87
CA ASP A 244 -1.65 12.82 18.93
C ASP A 244 -2.22 12.78 20.36
N LYS A 245 -1.75 11.84 21.17
CA LYS A 245 -2.12 11.69 22.59
C LYS A 245 -1.08 10.92 23.39
N TYR A 246 -1.22 10.97 24.71
CA TYR A 246 -0.49 10.14 25.67
C TYR A 246 -1.47 9.26 26.47
N ILE A 247 -1.04 8.05 26.79
CA ILE A 247 -1.75 7.13 27.66
C ILE A 247 -0.86 6.86 28.87
N LEU A 248 -1.29 7.31 30.05
CA LEU A 248 -0.67 6.98 31.33
C LEU A 248 -1.40 5.77 31.93
N GLU A 249 -0.66 4.72 32.23
CA GLU A 249 -1.17 3.54 32.92
C GLU A 249 -0.36 3.27 34.19
N ILE A 250 -1.07 2.93 35.27
CA ILE A 250 -0.49 2.46 36.54
C ILE A 250 -1.10 1.11 36.86
N ALA A 251 -0.25 0.14 37.17
CA ALA A 251 -0.62 -1.25 37.41
C ALA A 251 0.00 -1.78 38.71
N THR A 252 -0.57 -2.87 39.23
CA THR A 252 -0.02 -3.57 40.41
C THR A 252 0.96 -4.69 40.04
N SER A 253 1.20 -4.91 38.76
CA SER A 253 2.18 -5.87 38.24
C SER A 253 2.89 -5.28 37.00
N PRO A 254 4.16 -5.65 36.76
CA PRO A 254 4.95 -5.14 35.65
C PRO A 254 4.46 -5.62 34.27
N GLN A 255 3.58 -6.62 34.22
CA GLN A 255 2.97 -7.13 32.99
C GLN A 255 1.78 -6.30 32.52
N PHE A 256 1.25 -5.40 33.37
CA PHE A 256 0.01 -4.64 33.10
C PHE A 256 -1.17 -5.58 32.84
N GLY A 257 -2.04 -5.31 31.86
CA GLY A 257 -3.26 -6.08 31.62
C GLY A 257 -4.32 -5.84 32.69
N ASP A 258 -4.92 -6.91 33.22
CA ASP A 258 -5.95 -6.82 34.28
C ASP A 258 -5.44 -6.20 35.59
N ALA A 259 -4.11 -6.07 35.75
CA ALA A 259 -3.50 -5.40 36.89
C ALA A 259 -3.52 -3.86 36.81
N VAL A 260 -3.98 -3.27 35.69
CA VAL A 260 -4.08 -1.82 35.52
C VAL A 260 -5.16 -1.26 36.46
N VAL A 261 -4.74 -0.43 37.41
CA VAL A 261 -5.60 0.22 38.40
C VAL A 261 -5.87 1.69 38.07
N TYR A 262 -5.10 2.27 37.14
CA TYR A 262 -5.26 3.63 36.67
C TYR A 262 -4.95 3.69 35.17
N ARG A 263 -5.84 4.31 34.40
CA ARG A 263 -5.62 4.59 32.98
C ARG A 263 -6.15 5.97 32.65
N ARG A 264 -5.35 6.78 31.96
CA ARG A 264 -5.78 8.07 31.47
C ARG A 264 -5.24 8.36 30.08
N GLU A 265 -6.12 8.86 29.22
CA GLU A 265 -5.77 9.41 27.91
C GLU A 265 -5.69 10.93 28.01
N LEU A 266 -4.62 11.51 27.48
CA LEU A 266 -4.28 12.93 27.59
C LEU A 266 -3.94 13.46 26.20
N GLY A 267 -4.31 14.70 25.90
CA GLY A 267 -4.07 15.32 24.58
C GLY A 267 -2.59 15.42 24.22
N SER A 268 -2.31 15.66 22.93
CA SER A 268 -0.95 15.81 22.39
C SER A 268 -0.10 16.87 23.09
N ASP A 269 -0.71 17.85 23.75
CA ASP A 269 -0.02 19.00 24.34
C ASP A 269 0.25 18.83 25.84
N VAL A 270 -0.29 17.78 26.45
CA VAL A 270 -0.16 17.51 27.89
C VAL A 270 1.14 16.77 28.18
N ARG A 271 1.94 17.31 29.13
CA ARG A 271 3.24 16.72 29.55
C ARG A 271 3.30 16.35 31.01
N GLU A 272 2.21 16.57 31.72
CA GLU A 272 2.11 16.32 33.14
C GLU A 272 0.70 15.90 33.50
N HIS A 273 0.59 15.10 34.56
CA HIS A 273 -0.69 14.68 35.09
C HIS A 273 -0.58 14.27 36.56
N ARG A 274 -1.45 14.83 37.40
CA ARG A 274 -1.61 14.36 38.78
C ARG A 274 -2.74 13.35 38.83
N VAL A 275 -2.47 12.16 39.36
CA VAL A 275 -3.49 11.14 39.58
C VAL A 275 -4.61 11.70 40.46
N ASP A 276 -5.83 11.65 39.93
CA ASP A 276 -7.03 12.27 40.49
C ASP A 276 -7.81 11.35 41.44
N SER A 277 -7.53 10.05 41.40
CA SER A 277 -8.07 9.06 42.33
C SER A 277 -6.97 8.48 43.20
N PRO A 278 -7.00 8.64 44.54
CA PRO A 278 -5.92 8.20 45.40
C PRO A 278 -5.71 6.67 45.30
N LEU A 279 -4.47 6.29 45.01
CA LEU A 279 -4.00 4.91 45.07
C LEU A 279 -3.96 4.42 46.52
N LYS A 280 -3.97 3.10 46.72
CA LYS A 280 -3.76 2.52 48.05
C LYS A 280 -2.36 2.86 48.54
N SER A 281 -2.26 3.41 49.76
CA SER A 281 -1.00 3.67 50.47
C SER A 281 -0.17 2.40 50.67
N LEU A 282 1.14 2.59 50.86
CA LEU A 282 2.09 1.53 51.19
C LEU A 282 2.04 0.34 50.21
N LYS A 283 1.92 0.64 48.91
CA LYS A 283 1.88 -0.36 47.85
C LYS A 283 2.86 0.02 46.73
N LYS A 284 3.50 -1.00 46.17
CA LYS A 284 4.32 -0.89 44.95
C LYS A 284 3.41 -0.89 43.72
N TYR A 285 3.64 0.07 42.82
CA TYR A 285 2.97 0.17 41.54
C TYR A 285 3.99 0.25 40.42
N TYR A 286 3.58 -0.21 39.23
CA TYR A 286 4.30 -0.07 37.99
C TYR A 286 3.60 0.94 37.11
N TYR A 287 4.33 1.76 36.37
CA TYR A 287 3.76 2.75 35.48
C TYR A 287 4.40 2.68 34.10
N ARG A 288 3.64 3.09 33.09
CA ARG A 288 4.14 3.37 31.75
C ARG A 288 3.39 4.53 31.14
N VAL A 289 4.08 5.28 30.28
CA VAL A 289 3.48 6.31 29.44
C VAL A 289 3.69 5.90 27.99
N THR A 290 2.61 5.88 27.22
CA THR A 290 2.63 5.55 25.78
C THR A 290 2.21 6.76 24.98
N ALA A 291 3.08 7.25 24.09
CA ALA A 291 2.71 8.24 23.07
C ALA A 291 2.01 7.50 21.92
N VAL A 292 0.88 7.99 21.43
CA VAL A 292 0.04 7.30 20.45
C VAL A 292 -0.37 8.24 19.32
N ASN A 293 -0.41 7.71 18.10
CA ASN A 293 -1.07 8.30 16.94
C ASN A 293 -1.81 7.21 16.13
N GLU A 294 -2.35 7.56 14.95
CA GLU A 294 -3.08 6.61 14.11
C GLU A 294 -2.23 5.44 13.57
N ARG A 295 -0.90 5.55 13.55
CA ARG A 295 0.02 4.48 13.12
C ARG A 295 0.32 3.49 14.25
N GLY A 296 0.30 3.95 15.50
CA GLY A 296 0.53 3.09 16.66
C GLY A 296 1.04 3.84 17.89
N GLY A 297 1.63 3.09 18.82
CA GLY A 297 2.14 3.61 20.08
C GLY A 297 3.64 3.39 20.27
N THR A 298 4.28 4.36 20.89
CA THR A 298 5.67 4.27 21.38
C THR A 298 5.64 4.39 22.90
N ILE A 299 6.20 3.39 23.59
CA ILE A 299 6.32 3.40 25.05
C ILE A 299 7.55 4.23 25.43
N ALA A 300 7.45 5.04 26.50
CA ALA A 300 8.58 5.80 27.02
C ALA A 300 9.76 4.88 27.36
N SER A 301 10.98 5.28 26.97
CA SER A 301 12.17 4.42 26.98
C SER A 301 12.58 3.92 28.36
N ASN A 302 12.24 4.65 29.41
CA ASN A 302 12.52 4.31 30.81
C ASN A 302 11.32 3.67 31.53
N THR A 303 10.33 3.15 30.79
CA THR A 303 9.15 2.46 31.33
C THR A 303 8.92 1.10 30.64
N PRO A 304 8.26 0.12 31.29
CA PRO A 304 7.65 0.22 32.60
C PRO A 304 8.67 0.38 33.74
N ASN A 305 8.35 1.24 34.69
CA ASN A 305 9.14 1.44 35.91
C ASN A 305 8.22 1.40 37.14
N TRP A 306 8.75 1.52 38.34
CA TRP A 306 7.97 1.37 39.57
C TRP A 306 8.19 2.48 40.58
N PHE A 307 7.20 2.68 41.45
CA PHE A 307 7.29 3.53 42.64
C PHE A 307 6.52 2.89 43.80
N THR A 308 6.74 3.36 45.03
CA THR A 308 5.88 3.02 46.18
C THR A 308 5.14 4.26 46.69
N THR A 309 3.89 4.06 47.09
CA THR A 309 3.10 5.14 47.71
C THR A 309 3.40 5.26 49.20
N CYS A 310 3.50 6.47 49.72
CA CYS A 310 3.64 6.74 51.14
C CYS A 310 2.38 6.38 51.93
N LEU A 311 2.58 6.26 53.24
CA LEU A 311 1.51 6.20 54.21
C LEU A 311 0.88 7.59 54.34
N ARG A 312 -0.38 7.74 53.92
CA ARG A 312 -1.16 8.93 54.25
C ARG A 312 -1.80 8.73 55.61
N LEU A 313 -1.39 9.55 56.57
CA LEU A 313 -1.98 9.58 57.89
C LEU A 313 -3.16 10.55 57.90
N PRO A 314 -4.36 10.13 58.32
CA PRO A 314 -5.57 10.97 58.25
C PRO A 314 -5.56 12.10 59.29
N ASP A 315 -4.78 11.93 60.36
CA ASP A 315 -4.79 12.76 61.55
C ASP A 315 -3.36 13.25 61.87
N THR A 316 -3.25 14.39 62.57
CA THR A 316 -1.96 14.95 63.00
C THR A 316 -1.23 13.95 63.90
N VAL A 317 -0.02 13.53 63.52
CA VAL A 317 0.80 12.63 64.33
C VAL A 317 1.29 13.36 65.58
N THR A 318 1.10 12.73 66.74
CA THR A 318 1.67 13.22 68.01
C THR A 318 3.05 12.65 68.25
N SER A 319 3.23 11.34 68.04
CA SER A 319 4.52 10.67 68.19
C SER A 319 4.60 9.41 67.32
N LEU A 320 5.83 9.04 66.94
CA LEU A 320 6.16 7.86 66.15
C LEU A 320 7.41 7.19 66.74
N ALA A 321 7.34 5.87 66.93
CA ALA A 321 8.49 5.05 67.31
C ALA A 321 8.72 3.95 66.28
N VAL A 322 9.98 3.68 65.95
CA VAL A 322 10.40 2.56 65.09
C VAL A 322 11.03 1.50 65.97
N SER A 323 10.71 0.23 65.71
CA SER A 323 11.27 -0.87 66.48
C SER A 323 12.79 -0.99 66.23
N PRO A 324 13.59 -1.33 67.25
CA PRO A 324 15.05 -1.49 67.10
C PRO A 324 15.49 -2.46 66.00
N ASP A 325 14.69 -3.49 65.71
CA ASP A 325 14.92 -4.43 64.60
C ASP A 325 14.59 -3.85 63.20
N GLY A 326 14.03 -2.64 63.14
CA GLY A 326 13.62 -1.97 61.91
C GLY A 326 12.40 -2.56 61.22
N THR A 327 11.67 -3.51 61.84
CA THR A 327 10.58 -4.24 61.18
C THR A 327 9.20 -3.62 61.37
N LYS A 328 9.02 -2.75 62.37
CA LYS A 328 7.73 -2.14 62.71
C LYS A 328 7.87 -0.66 63.08
N ALA A 329 6.79 0.10 62.90
CA ALA A 329 6.62 1.43 63.46
C ALA A 329 5.26 1.53 64.15
N VAL A 330 5.20 2.29 65.23
CA VAL A 330 3.96 2.61 65.95
C VAL A 330 3.76 4.11 65.91
N ILE A 331 2.55 4.52 65.54
CA ILE A 331 2.17 5.91 65.29
C ILE A 331 0.98 6.26 66.16
N THR A 332 1.06 7.38 66.86
CA THR A 332 0.00 7.95 67.70
C THR A 332 -0.46 9.29 67.14
N TYR A 333 -1.72 9.66 67.35
CA TYR A 333 -2.35 10.84 66.75
C TYR A 333 -2.94 11.80 67.78
N LEU A 334 -3.09 13.06 67.37
CA LEU A 334 -3.63 14.13 68.20
C LEU A 334 -5.13 13.91 68.47
N SER A 335 -5.39 13.42 69.68
CA SER A 335 -6.58 13.51 70.54
C SER A 335 -7.99 13.18 70.05
N GLU A 336 -8.35 13.16 68.76
CA GLU A 336 -9.77 13.05 68.39
C GLU A 336 -10.26 11.62 68.16
N LYS A 337 -9.39 10.67 67.82
CA LYS A 337 -9.81 9.28 67.51
C LYS A 337 -9.28 8.21 68.46
N ASN A 338 -8.38 8.57 69.37
CA ASN A 338 -7.66 7.61 70.24
C ASN A 338 -7.14 6.39 69.47
N ILE A 339 -6.59 6.56 68.28
CA ILE A 339 -6.07 5.45 67.47
C ILE A 339 -4.57 5.33 67.68
N VAL A 340 -4.06 4.09 67.71
CA VAL A 340 -2.66 3.77 67.47
C VAL A 340 -2.55 2.91 66.21
N THR A 341 -1.66 3.30 65.31
CA THR A 341 -1.42 2.59 64.05
C THR A 341 -0.10 1.84 64.15
N VAL A 342 -0.14 0.55 63.85
CA VAL A 342 1.04 -0.30 63.74
C VAL A 342 1.31 -0.56 62.27
N VAL A 343 2.53 -0.26 61.84
CA VAL A 343 3.00 -0.40 60.46
C VAL A 343 4.11 -1.44 60.45
N SER A 344 4.03 -2.44 59.57
CA SER A 344 5.19 -3.25 59.21
C SER A 344 6.02 -2.49 58.20
N LEU A 345 7.34 -2.45 58.43
CA LEU A 345 8.34 -1.85 57.56
C LEU A 345 9.05 -2.87 56.66
N THR A 346 8.63 -4.13 56.68
CA THR A 346 9.08 -5.15 55.71
C THR A 346 8.70 -4.71 54.30
N ASP A 347 9.53 -4.96 53.28
CA ASP A 347 9.25 -4.54 51.90
C ASP A 347 8.17 -5.43 51.24
N PRO A 348 7.03 -4.88 50.75
CA PRO A 348 6.59 -3.49 50.86
C PRO A 348 5.95 -3.18 52.23
N PRO A 349 6.21 -1.99 52.81
CA PRO A 349 5.63 -1.62 54.08
C PRO A 349 4.10 -1.75 54.04
N ARG A 350 3.43 -1.97 55.17
CA ARG A 350 1.96 -2.03 55.24
C ARG A 350 1.45 -1.71 56.64
N ILE A 351 0.25 -1.13 56.73
CA ILE A 351 -0.46 -1.05 58.02
C ILE A 351 -0.83 -2.49 58.41
N ILE A 352 -0.42 -2.91 59.61
CA ILE A 352 -0.79 -4.23 60.15
C ILE A 352 -1.93 -4.11 61.17
N ALA A 353 -2.10 -2.97 61.83
CA ALA A 353 -3.21 -2.72 62.74
C ALA A 353 -3.54 -1.24 62.90
N ASN A 354 -4.83 -0.93 63.04
CA ASN A 354 -5.31 0.31 63.64
C ASN A 354 -6.08 -0.10 64.89
N LEU A 355 -5.59 0.29 66.07
CA LEU A 355 -6.15 -0.12 67.34
C LEU A 355 -6.73 1.09 68.06
N THR A 356 -7.89 0.93 68.68
CA THR A 356 -8.52 1.97 69.49
C THR A 356 -7.99 1.90 70.92
N LEU A 357 -7.45 3.01 71.39
CA LEU A 357 -7.09 3.25 72.77
C LEU A 357 -8.31 3.79 73.53
N PRO A 358 -8.48 3.42 74.81
CA PRO A 358 -9.53 3.99 75.65
C PRO A 358 -9.40 5.51 75.85
N LYS A 359 -8.17 6.05 75.82
CA LYS A 359 -7.86 7.49 75.89
C LYS A 359 -6.69 7.87 74.98
N ALA A 360 -6.58 9.15 74.68
CA ALA A 360 -5.58 9.69 73.77
C ALA A 360 -4.15 9.42 74.27
N ALA A 361 -3.32 8.92 73.35
CA ALA A 361 -1.88 8.84 73.54
C ALA A 361 -1.25 10.23 73.41
N ARG A 362 -0.14 10.43 74.14
CA ARG A 362 0.72 11.61 74.05
C ARG A 362 2.06 11.31 73.42
N ASP A 363 2.59 10.11 73.65
CA ASP A 363 3.90 9.71 73.16
C ASP A 363 3.96 8.19 72.98
N VAL A 364 4.97 7.69 72.27
CA VAL A 364 5.21 6.26 72.11
C VAL A 364 6.71 5.95 72.06
N ALA A 365 7.09 4.85 72.71
CA ALA A 365 8.43 4.26 72.63
C ALA A 365 8.30 2.75 72.43
N ILE A 366 9.29 2.11 71.79
CA ILE A 366 9.34 0.66 71.60
C ILE A 366 10.47 0.08 72.46
N THR A 367 10.21 -1.05 73.11
CA THR A 367 11.19 -1.76 73.95
C THR A 367 12.39 -2.23 73.13
N TYR A 368 13.55 -2.36 73.77
CA TYR A 368 14.79 -2.74 73.09
C TYR A 368 14.69 -4.07 72.32
N ASP A 369 13.90 -5.01 72.84
CA ASP A 369 13.67 -6.32 72.23
C ASP A 369 12.66 -6.30 71.06
N SER A 370 12.16 -5.12 70.67
CA SER A 370 11.17 -4.92 69.60
C SER A 370 9.82 -5.61 69.82
N LYS A 371 9.50 -6.08 71.04
CA LYS A 371 8.26 -6.82 71.33
C LYS A 371 7.10 -5.94 71.78
N TYR A 372 7.37 -4.86 72.50
CA TYR A 372 6.32 -4.04 73.09
C TYR A 372 6.49 -2.57 72.72
N ALA A 373 5.37 -1.89 72.51
CA ALA A 373 5.31 -0.44 72.46
C ALA A 373 4.67 0.11 73.73
N VAL A 374 5.39 0.99 74.42
CA VAL A 374 4.89 1.76 75.56
C VAL A 374 4.29 3.06 75.03
N ILE A 375 2.99 3.21 75.21
CA ILE A 375 2.21 4.36 74.77
C ILE A 375 1.92 5.22 75.99
N ALA A 376 2.54 6.40 76.05
CA ALA A 376 2.39 7.31 77.17
C ALA A 376 1.08 8.11 77.08
N GLY A 377 0.40 8.27 78.20
CA GLY A 377 -0.85 9.02 78.34
C GLY A 377 -1.38 8.91 79.78
N PRO A 378 -2.42 9.68 80.16
CA PRO A 378 -3.18 9.42 81.38
C PRO A 378 -4.49 8.65 81.07
N PRO A 379 -4.54 7.29 81.18
CA PRO A 379 -3.48 6.38 81.60
C PRO A 379 -2.57 5.96 80.43
N GLY A 380 -1.45 5.31 80.74
CA GLY A 380 -0.53 4.77 79.74
C GLY A 380 -0.89 3.34 79.36
N TYR A 381 -0.41 2.87 78.21
CA TYR A 381 -0.69 1.53 77.71
C TYR A 381 0.58 0.80 77.26
N VAL A 382 0.57 -0.53 77.32
CA VAL A 382 1.54 -1.41 76.65
C VAL A 382 0.82 -2.11 75.52
N LEU A 383 1.37 -2.02 74.32
CA LEU A 383 0.95 -2.72 73.11
C LEU A 383 1.95 -3.82 72.81
N ASP A 384 1.50 -5.07 72.79
CA ASP A 384 2.29 -6.20 72.30
C ASP A 384 2.29 -6.18 70.75
N LEU A 385 3.47 -6.09 70.14
CA LEU A 385 3.63 -5.89 68.70
C LEU A 385 3.44 -7.16 67.87
N ASP A 386 3.46 -8.33 68.51
CA ASP A 386 3.24 -9.63 67.84
C ASP A 386 1.78 -10.04 67.91
N THR A 387 1.13 -9.86 69.07
CA THR A 387 -0.29 -10.21 69.29
C THR A 387 -1.25 -9.06 69.03
N LEU A 388 -0.75 -7.82 68.90
CA LEU A 388 -1.52 -6.59 68.74
C LEU A 388 -2.51 -6.32 69.90
N SER A 389 -2.22 -6.88 71.08
CA SER A 389 -3.04 -6.71 72.28
C SER A 389 -2.60 -5.49 73.09
N ILE A 390 -3.57 -4.75 73.64
CA ILE A 390 -3.34 -3.53 74.43
C ILE A 390 -3.71 -3.80 75.89
N ARG A 391 -2.85 -3.37 76.82
CA ARG A 391 -3.10 -3.40 78.27
C ARG A 391 -2.78 -2.05 78.90
N GLU A 392 -3.56 -1.63 79.88
CA GLU A 392 -3.29 -0.42 80.67
C GLU A 392 -2.09 -0.65 81.60
N ILE A 393 -1.22 0.36 81.72
CA ILE A 393 -0.08 0.33 82.64
C ILE A 393 -0.59 0.58 84.06
N VAL A 394 -0.46 -0.43 84.91
CA VAL A 394 -0.86 -0.37 86.33
C VAL A 394 0.33 -0.48 87.30
N TYR A 395 1.56 -0.45 86.79
CA TYR A 395 2.82 -0.54 87.55
C TYR A 395 3.95 0.30 86.91
N ASN A 396 5.03 0.56 87.65
CA ASN A 396 6.18 1.32 87.15
C ASN A 396 6.93 0.58 86.04
N ILE A 397 7.23 1.27 84.95
CA ILE A 397 8.04 0.73 83.84
C ILE A 397 9.53 0.98 84.12
N PRO A 398 10.38 -0.06 84.16
CA PRO A 398 11.82 0.11 84.35
C PRO A 398 12.49 0.70 83.11
N VAL A 399 13.16 1.85 83.29
CA VAL A 399 13.95 2.51 82.24
C VAL A 399 15.44 2.36 82.57
N LYS A 400 16.23 1.82 81.64
CA LYS A 400 17.70 1.72 81.75
C LYS A 400 18.37 2.72 80.80
N SER A 401 19.68 2.90 80.95
CA SER A 401 20.49 3.79 80.10
C SER A 401 20.44 3.44 78.61
N TRP A 402 20.06 2.22 78.27
CA TRP A 402 19.95 1.71 76.90
C TRP A 402 18.50 1.52 76.42
N GLY A 403 17.51 1.94 77.20
CA GLY A 403 16.10 1.95 76.78
C GLY A 403 15.11 1.43 77.83
N ILE A 404 13.86 1.28 77.40
CA ILE A 404 12.78 0.66 78.18
C ILE A 404 12.96 -0.87 78.13
N VAL A 405 12.92 -1.51 79.31
CA VAL A 405 13.16 -2.96 79.50
C VAL A 405 11.87 -3.72 79.69
#